data_AF-A0A2T6DZ19-F1
#
_entry.id   AF-A0A2T6DZ19-F1
#
_cell.length_a   1.000
_cell.length_b   1.000
_cell.length_c   1.000
_cell.angle_alpha   90.00
_cell.angle_beta   90.00
_cell.angle_gamma   90.00
#
_symmetry.space_group_name_H-M   'P 1'
#
loop_
_entity.id
_entity.type
_entity.pdbx_description
1 polymer ?
#
loop_
_entity_poly.entity_id
_entity_poly.type
_entity_poly.pdbx_seq_one_letter_code
_entity_poly.pdbx_strand_id
1 'polypeptide(L)'
;MKEFLFVLALAALPAAASFAASGTAIPGGNQAAPFVISKPGAYYLAADRVMTDPSKNAIEVAASDVTLDLNGYTLRFSSDEGTGLAISAGTIYNLEIRNGSIAYLPSTAISVWSGENVRIIDVRIHDSATGFGITSGAANTLVERCHISLVNKYAVNLWSGTGDVIRNNQIVNCTNGIHASANARVSHNTVQQIPGNGIEVGGESLIDHNTVLYANKNRSTTGGGIVATGALSTVRDNLVEGFNGMVSAEGLCLFENNMVSVWDAGATAFINLAGSGARCTRVNNRYYVVSGTVSSGTWVDAGGNISL
;
A
#
# COMPACT_ATOMS: atom_id res chain seq x y z
N MET A 1 32.65 15.24 2.54
CA MET A 1 31.34 14.57 2.37
C MET A 1 31.58 13.08 2.48
N LYS A 2 31.10 12.44 3.56
CA LYS A 2 31.24 11.00 3.79
C LYS A 2 30.03 10.32 3.18
N GLU A 3 30.25 9.48 2.17
CA GLU A 3 29.20 8.64 1.57
C GLU A 3 28.68 7.65 2.62
N PHE A 4 27.41 7.78 2.99
CA PHE A 4 26.70 6.82 3.82
C PHE A 4 26.22 5.68 2.92
N LEU A 5 27.04 4.65 2.77
CA LEU A 5 26.68 3.43 2.06
C LEU A 5 25.71 2.61 2.94
N PHE A 6 24.41 2.79 2.74
CA PHE A 6 23.38 1.97 3.36
C PHE A 6 23.39 0.58 2.72
N VAL A 7 24.10 -0.36 3.34
CA VAL A 7 24.08 -1.78 2.94
C VAL A 7 22.73 -2.36 3.39
N LEU A 8 21.79 -2.50 2.46
CA LEU A 8 20.55 -3.23 2.68
C LEU A 8 20.90 -4.71 2.87
N ALA A 9 20.97 -5.17 4.11
CA ALA A 9 21.12 -6.59 4.42
C ALA A 9 19.81 -7.30 4.03
N LEU A 10 19.81 -7.95 2.86
CA LEU A 10 18.73 -8.83 2.43
C LEU A 10 18.76 -10.08 3.32
N ALA A 11 18.05 -10.02 4.46
CA ALA A 11 17.88 -11.20 5.30
C ALA A 11 17.16 -12.28 4.50
N ALA A 12 17.84 -13.40 4.25
CA ALA A 12 17.22 -14.59 3.69
C ALA A 12 16.19 -15.11 4.69
N LEU A 13 14.92 -14.77 4.46
CA LEU A 13 13.82 -15.30 5.25
C LEU A 13 13.80 -16.83 5.07
N PRO A 14 13.76 -17.62 6.16
CA PRO A 14 13.66 -19.07 6.05
C PRO A 14 12.41 -19.40 5.25
N ALA A 15 12.55 -20.22 4.20
CA ALA A 15 11.43 -20.75 3.44
C ALA A 15 10.54 -21.53 4.43
N ALA A 16 9.42 -20.93 4.82
CA ALA A 16 8.45 -21.60 5.68
C ALA A 16 8.00 -22.89 4.98
N ALA A 17 8.16 -24.02 5.67
CA ALA A 17 7.71 -25.31 5.15
C ALA A 17 6.20 -25.21 4.85
N SER A 18 5.84 -25.28 3.58
CA SER A 18 4.46 -25.28 3.11
C SER A 18 3.77 -26.54 3.64
N PHE A 19 2.82 -26.38 4.55
CA PHE A 19 1.86 -27.43 4.83
C PHE A 19 1.04 -27.61 3.54
N ALA A 20 1.22 -28.75 2.86
CA ALA A 20 0.42 -29.11 1.70
C ALA A 20 -1.05 -29.20 2.13
N ALA A 21 -1.77 -28.09 2.00
CA ALA A 21 -3.18 -28.02 2.29
C ALA A 21 -3.93 -28.94 1.33
N SER A 22 -4.95 -29.65 1.81
CA SER A 22 -5.85 -30.49 1.03
C SER A 22 -6.76 -29.66 0.12
N GLY A 23 -6.17 -28.89 -0.80
CA GLY A 23 -6.86 -27.99 -1.70
C GLY A 23 -7.04 -28.56 -3.11
N THR A 24 -7.82 -27.85 -3.92
CA THR A 24 -7.94 -28.10 -5.36
C THR A 24 -6.74 -27.47 -6.08
N ALA A 25 -5.98 -28.28 -6.81
CA ALA A 25 -4.87 -27.81 -7.62
C ALA A 25 -5.37 -26.97 -8.81
N ILE A 26 -4.84 -25.76 -8.94
CA ILE A 26 -4.96 -24.91 -10.12
C ILE A 26 -3.78 -25.26 -11.05
N PRO A 27 -4.03 -25.69 -12.29
CA PRO A 27 -2.96 -26.03 -13.21
C PRO A 27 -2.13 -24.81 -13.61
N GLY A 28 -0.82 -24.99 -13.65
CA GLY A 28 0.12 -24.01 -14.21
C GLY A 28 0.27 -24.13 -15.73
N GLY A 29 1.39 -23.61 -16.25
CA GLY A 29 1.70 -23.56 -17.67
C GLY A 29 1.05 -22.36 -18.38
N ASN A 30 1.04 -22.42 -19.72
CA ASN A 30 0.44 -21.40 -20.57
C ASN A 30 -1.08 -21.58 -20.63
N GLN A 31 -1.81 -20.49 -20.42
CA GLN A 31 -3.26 -20.51 -20.20
C GLN A 31 -3.90 -19.38 -20.99
N ALA A 32 -4.86 -19.71 -21.85
CA ALA A 32 -5.61 -18.74 -22.63
C ALA A 32 -6.96 -18.36 -22.00
N ALA A 33 -7.37 -19.07 -20.94
CA ALA A 33 -8.66 -18.88 -20.29
C ALA A 33 -8.50 -18.75 -18.76
N PRO A 34 -9.40 -18.02 -18.09
CA PRO A 34 -9.42 -17.92 -16.64
C PRO A 34 -9.63 -19.28 -15.96
N PHE A 35 -9.05 -19.46 -14.78
CA PHE A 35 -9.48 -20.52 -13.86
C PHE A 35 -10.57 -19.96 -12.93
N VAL A 36 -11.77 -20.55 -12.96
CA VAL A 36 -12.92 -20.06 -12.19
C VAL A 36 -13.11 -20.88 -10.91
N ILE A 37 -13.01 -20.24 -9.76
CA ILE A 37 -13.32 -20.80 -8.44
C ILE A 37 -14.79 -20.52 -8.12
N SER A 38 -15.65 -21.50 -8.38
CA SER A 38 -17.11 -21.39 -8.20
C SER A 38 -17.65 -22.09 -6.95
N LYS A 39 -16.77 -22.63 -6.10
CA LYS A 39 -17.15 -23.30 -4.85
C LYS A 39 -16.24 -22.83 -3.70
N PRO A 40 -16.76 -22.76 -2.47
CA PRO A 40 -15.95 -22.60 -1.28
C PRO A 40 -14.85 -23.67 -1.16
N GLY A 41 -13.73 -23.32 -0.53
CA GLY A 41 -12.67 -24.27 -0.24
C GLY A 41 -11.25 -23.72 -0.39
N ALA A 42 -10.27 -24.61 -0.22
CA ALA A 42 -8.87 -24.30 -0.43
C ALA A 42 -8.46 -24.63 -1.87
N TYR A 43 -7.71 -23.72 -2.48
CA TYR A 43 -7.17 -23.81 -3.83
C TYR A 43 -5.69 -23.45 -3.79
N TYR A 44 -4.88 -24.09 -4.63
CA TYR A 44 -3.47 -23.74 -4.72
C TYR A 44 -2.92 -23.80 -6.13
N LEU A 45 -1.97 -22.94 -6.47
CA LEU A 45 -1.21 -23.10 -7.72
C LEU A 45 -0.30 -24.33 -7.62
N ALA A 46 -0.41 -25.23 -8.60
CA ALA A 46 0.43 -26.42 -8.69
C ALA A 46 1.77 -26.16 -9.40
N ALA A 47 1.86 -25.07 -10.16
CA ALA A 47 3.06 -24.60 -10.87
C ALA A 47 2.85 -23.13 -11.29
N ASP A 48 3.90 -22.48 -11.81
CA ASP A 48 3.79 -21.17 -12.43
C ASP A 48 2.70 -21.14 -13.50
N ARG A 49 1.87 -20.09 -13.48
CA ARG A 49 0.75 -19.91 -14.40
C ARG A 49 0.98 -18.67 -15.25
N VAL A 50 0.98 -18.84 -16.56
CA VAL A 50 1.21 -17.76 -17.54
C VAL A 50 -0.03 -17.55 -18.38
N MET A 51 -0.66 -16.40 -18.25
CA MET A 51 -1.77 -15.99 -19.10
C MET A 51 -1.25 -15.50 -20.45
N THR A 52 -1.64 -16.19 -21.53
CA THR A 52 -1.24 -15.86 -22.90
C THR A 52 -2.19 -14.86 -23.57
N ASP A 53 -3.43 -14.75 -23.08
CA ASP A 53 -4.38 -13.70 -23.48
C ASP A 53 -4.40 -12.62 -22.39
N PRO A 54 -3.76 -11.45 -22.63
CA PRO A 54 -3.71 -10.37 -21.66
C PRO A 54 -5.03 -9.60 -21.51
N SER A 55 -6.08 -9.97 -22.24
CA SER A 55 -7.44 -9.40 -22.09
C SER A 55 -8.34 -10.26 -21.19
N LYS A 56 -7.83 -11.37 -20.65
CA LYS A 56 -8.58 -12.27 -19.77
C LYS A 56 -8.01 -12.27 -18.36
N ASN A 57 -8.87 -12.46 -17.37
CA ASN A 57 -8.40 -12.64 -16.01
C ASN A 57 -7.66 -13.98 -15.87
N ALA A 58 -6.69 -14.07 -14.96
CA ALA A 58 -5.98 -15.32 -14.74
C ALA A 58 -6.74 -16.28 -13.83
N ILE A 59 -7.27 -15.75 -12.72
CA ILE A 59 -8.12 -16.46 -11.76
C ILE A 59 -9.34 -15.60 -11.44
N GLU A 60 -10.52 -16.20 -11.51
CA GLU A 60 -11.80 -15.56 -11.14
C GLU A 60 -12.40 -16.27 -9.93
N VAL A 61 -12.56 -15.54 -8.83
CA VAL A 61 -13.15 -16.04 -7.59
C VAL A 61 -14.62 -15.65 -7.54
N ALA A 62 -15.49 -16.63 -7.71
CA ALA A 62 -16.94 -16.48 -7.76
C ALA A 62 -17.66 -17.04 -6.52
N ALA A 63 -16.93 -17.59 -5.55
CA ALA A 63 -17.46 -18.14 -4.30
C ALA A 63 -16.76 -17.56 -3.07
N SER A 64 -17.53 -17.36 -1.99
CA SER A 64 -17.01 -16.96 -0.68
C SER A 64 -16.34 -18.15 0.03
N ASP A 65 -15.69 -17.88 1.17
CA ASP A 65 -14.99 -18.89 1.98
C ASP A 65 -13.91 -19.63 1.16
N VAL A 66 -13.10 -18.83 0.46
CA VAL A 66 -12.03 -19.31 -0.42
C VAL A 66 -10.68 -18.97 0.17
N THR A 67 -9.79 -19.96 0.23
CA THR A 67 -8.35 -19.74 0.42
C THR A 67 -7.65 -20.05 -0.88
N LEU A 68 -7.02 -19.04 -1.48
CA LEU A 68 -6.18 -19.15 -2.66
C LEU A 68 -4.72 -19.02 -2.24
N ASP A 69 -4.01 -20.14 -2.25
CA ASP A 69 -2.58 -20.22 -1.96
C ASP A 69 -1.78 -20.24 -3.27
N LEU A 70 -0.98 -19.22 -3.56
CA LEU A 70 -0.11 -19.24 -4.73
C LEU A 70 1.07 -20.21 -4.56
N ASN A 71 1.24 -20.81 -3.37
CA ASN A 71 2.16 -21.90 -3.04
C ASN A 71 3.61 -21.65 -3.49
N GLY A 72 4.06 -20.40 -3.40
CA GLY A 72 5.38 -19.94 -3.82
C GLY A 72 5.55 -19.75 -5.34
N TYR A 73 4.55 -20.10 -6.15
CA TYR A 73 4.59 -19.96 -7.60
C TYR A 73 4.23 -18.55 -8.07
N THR A 74 4.51 -18.32 -9.35
CA THR A 74 4.26 -17.05 -10.04
C THR A 74 3.01 -17.14 -10.90
N LEU A 75 2.11 -16.18 -10.72
CA LEU A 75 1.02 -15.87 -11.63
C LEU A 75 1.43 -14.66 -12.48
N ARG A 76 1.52 -14.80 -13.81
CA ARG A 76 1.94 -13.71 -14.68
C ARG A 76 1.25 -13.71 -16.02
N PHE A 77 1.39 -12.62 -16.77
CA PHE A 77 1.00 -12.58 -18.18
C PHE A 77 2.21 -12.68 -19.10
N SER A 78 1.97 -13.01 -20.36
CA SER A 78 2.99 -12.97 -21.42
C SER A 78 3.23 -11.57 -21.98
N SER A 79 2.34 -10.62 -21.69
CA SER A 79 2.40 -9.22 -22.12
C SER A 79 1.80 -8.32 -21.03
N ASP A 80 2.32 -7.11 -20.91
CA ASP A 80 1.81 -6.03 -20.07
C ASP A 80 0.86 -5.07 -20.84
N GLU A 81 0.47 -5.45 -22.06
CA GLU A 81 -0.56 -4.78 -22.86
C GLU A 81 -1.88 -5.55 -22.76
N GLY A 82 -2.93 -4.96 -22.20
CA GLY A 82 -4.26 -5.57 -22.13
C GLY A 82 -5.13 -5.05 -20.99
N THR A 83 -6.14 -5.83 -20.61
CA THR A 83 -7.12 -5.47 -19.56
C THR A 83 -7.32 -6.54 -18.49
N GLY A 84 -6.67 -7.69 -18.65
CA GLY A 84 -6.78 -8.82 -17.74
C GLY A 84 -6.29 -8.49 -16.33
N LEU A 85 -6.98 -9.04 -15.34
CA LEU A 85 -6.60 -8.97 -13.93
C LEU A 85 -5.95 -10.29 -13.53
N ALA A 86 -4.94 -10.27 -12.65
CA ALA A 86 -4.36 -11.54 -12.19
C ALA A 86 -5.39 -12.32 -11.37
N ILE A 87 -5.95 -11.69 -10.33
CA ILE A 87 -7.00 -12.26 -9.50
C ILE A 87 -8.16 -11.26 -9.45
N SER A 88 -9.33 -11.73 -9.88
CA SER A 88 -10.58 -10.94 -9.88
C SER A 88 -11.61 -11.60 -8.99
N ALA A 89 -12.21 -10.82 -8.09
CA ALA A 89 -13.36 -11.21 -7.29
C ALA A 89 -14.42 -10.11 -7.33
N GLY A 90 -15.69 -10.51 -7.46
CA GLY A 90 -16.83 -9.61 -7.36
C GLY A 90 -17.15 -9.24 -5.91
N THR A 91 -18.41 -9.41 -5.51
CA THR A 91 -18.82 -9.36 -4.11
C THR A 91 -18.45 -10.68 -3.41
N ILE A 92 -17.56 -10.65 -2.42
CA ILE A 92 -17.01 -11.87 -1.80
C ILE A 92 -16.86 -11.74 -0.28
N TYR A 93 -17.01 -12.86 0.45
CA TYR A 93 -16.77 -12.89 1.89
C TYR A 93 -15.70 -13.94 2.22
N ASN A 94 -14.86 -13.64 3.21
CA ASN A 94 -13.85 -14.57 3.74
C ASN A 94 -12.92 -15.12 2.64
N LEU A 95 -12.34 -14.21 1.85
CA LEU A 95 -11.34 -14.54 0.82
C LEU A 95 -9.92 -14.34 1.37
N GLU A 96 -9.11 -15.39 1.39
CA GLU A 96 -7.67 -15.30 1.67
C GLU A 96 -6.87 -15.56 0.38
N ILE A 97 -5.96 -14.65 0.02
CA ILE A 97 -4.98 -14.81 -1.07
C ILE A 97 -3.59 -14.72 -0.45
N ARG A 98 -2.73 -15.72 -0.69
CA ARG A 98 -1.43 -15.75 -0.03
C ARG A 98 -0.28 -16.43 -0.77
N ASN A 99 0.94 -16.22 -0.27
CA ASN A 99 2.14 -17.01 -0.54
C ASN A 99 2.52 -17.15 -2.02
N GLY A 100 2.95 -16.07 -2.68
CA GLY A 100 3.52 -16.21 -4.03
C GLY A 100 3.81 -14.90 -4.71
N SER A 101 3.99 -14.95 -6.03
CA SER A 101 4.33 -13.77 -6.83
C SER A 101 3.30 -13.52 -7.93
N ILE A 102 3.02 -12.25 -8.19
CA ILE A 102 2.19 -11.78 -9.28
C ILE A 102 3.01 -10.75 -10.08
N ALA A 103 3.19 -10.99 -11.38
CA ALA A 103 4.13 -10.23 -12.20
C ALA A 103 3.64 -9.96 -13.63
N TYR A 104 4.26 -8.98 -14.30
CA TYR A 104 4.00 -8.63 -15.71
C TYR A 104 2.51 -8.45 -15.97
N LEU A 105 1.93 -7.41 -15.39
CA LEU A 105 0.49 -7.23 -15.34
C LEU A 105 0.02 -6.20 -16.37
N PRO A 106 -0.94 -6.58 -17.25
CA PRO A 106 -1.53 -5.61 -18.16
C PRO A 106 -2.41 -4.59 -17.44
N SER A 107 -2.99 -4.97 -16.31
CA SER A 107 -3.76 -4.09 -15.44
C SER A 107 -3.50 -4.38 -13.95
N THR A 108 -4.53 -4.64 -13.15
CA THR A 108 -4.44 -4.75 -11.69
C THR A 108 -4.10 -6.17 -11.23
N ALA A 109 -3.25 -6.30 -10.21
CA ALA A 109 -2.83 -7.61 -9.71
C ALA A 109 -3.99 -8.33 -9.00
N ILE A 110 -4.56 -7.69 -7.98
CA ILE A 110 -5.66 -8.23 -7.18
C ILE A 110 -6.76 -7.19 -7.13
N SER A 111 -7.96 -7.57 -7.60
CA SER A 111 -9.15 -6.72 -7.58
C SER A 111 -10.29 -7.43 -6.89
N VAL A 112 -10.73 -6.89 -5.75
CA VAL A 112 -11.97 -7.30 -5.08
C VAL A 112 -12.95 -6.13 -5.12
N TRP A 113 -14.08 -6.31 -5.80
CA TRP A 113 -15.01 -5.21 -6.00
C TRP A 113 -15.67 -4.75 -4.70
N SER A 114 -16.21 -5.69 -3.92
CA SER A 114 -16.86 -5.43 -2.64
C SER A 114 -16.92 -6.70 -1.79
N GLY A 115 -17.36 -6.60 -0.53
CA GLY A 115 -17.42 -7.74 0.37
C GLY A 115 -16.97 -7.45 1.80
N GLU A 116 -16.52 -8.50 2.48
CA GLU A 116 -15.97 -8.40 3.84
C GLU A 116 -14.90 -9.47 4.10
N ASN A 117 -13.97 -9.17 5.02
CA ASN A 117 -12.98 -10.12 5.54
C ASN A 117 -12.08 -10.69 4.43
N VAL A 118 -11.56 -9.80 3.58
CA VAL A 118 -10.57 -10.13 2.56
C VAL A 118 -9.17 -10.06 3.17
N ARG A 119 -8.34 -11.06 2.92
CA ARG A 119 -6.98 -11.16 3.45
C ARG A 119 -6.00 -11.38 2.33
N ILE A 120 -5.02 -10.50 2.18
CA ILE A 120 -3.96 -10.59 1.17
C ILE A 120 -2.64 -10.59 1.91
N ILE A 121 -1.96 -11.73 1.93
CA ILE A 121 -0.89 -12.01 2.90
C ILE A 121 0.33 -12.64 2.21
N ASP A 122 1.53 -12.16 2.50
CA ASP A 122 2.77 -12.77 1.98
C ASP A 122 2.79 -12.87 0.43
N VAL A 123 2.30 -11.82 -0.26
CA VAL A 123 2.27 -11.74 -1.73
C VAL A 123 3.28 -10.72 -2.23
N ARG A 124 4.05 -11.11 -3.26
CA ARG A 124 4.91 -10.21 -4.01
C ARG A 124 4.21 -9.76 -5.29
N ILE A 125 4.09 -8.46 -5.51
CA ILE A 125 3.50 -7.87 -6.72
C ILE A 125 4.55 -6.98 -7.38
N HIS A 126 4.83 -7.20 -8.67
CA HIS A 126 5.71 -6.30 -9.42
C HIS A 126 5.35 -6.16 -10.90
N ASP A 127 5.86 -5.11 -11.52
CA ASP A 127 5.71 -4.81 -12.95
C ASP A 127 4.25 -4.74 -13.42
N SER A 128 3.50 -3.75 -12.92
CA SER A 128 2.13 -3.44 -13.38
C SER A 128 2.11 -2.19 -14.24
N ALA A 129 1.84 -2.36 -15.53
CA ALA A 129 1.94 -1.30 -16.53
C ALA A 129 0.87 -0.20 -16.38
N THR A 130 -0.37 -0.55 -16.03
CA THR A 130 -1.48 0.44 -16.05
C THR A 130 -2.37 0.41 -14.81
N GLY A 131 -2.22 -0.60 -13.95
CA GLY A 131 -3.17 -0.93 -12.89
C GLY A 131 -2.71 -0.59 -11.48
N PHE A 132 -3.52 -1.07 -10.53
CA PHE A 132 -3.20 -1.08 -9.11
C PHE A 132 -2.41 -2.35 -8.75
N GLY A 133 -1.71 -2.33 -7.62
CA GLY A 133 -1.19 -3.56 -7.04
C GLY A 133 -2.36 -4.34 -6.46
N ILE A 134 -2.90 -3.82 -5.36
CA ILE A 134 -4.10 -4.33 -4.70
C ILE A 134 -5.18 -3.26 -4.74
N THR A 135 -6.38 -3.62 -5.19
CA THR A 135 -7.58 -2.79 -5.03
C THR A 135 -8.70 -3.61 -4.38
N SER A 136 -9.32 -3.04 -3.35
CA SER A 136 -10.45 -3.68 -2.65
C SER A 136 -11.50 -2.64 -2.30
N GLY A 137 -12.76 -2.94 -2.58
CA GLY A 137 -13.90 -2.23 -2.00
C GLY A 137 -14.54 -2.96 -0.81
N ALA A 138 -13.96 -4.09 -0.39
CA ALA A 138 -14.46 -4.87 0.74
C ALA A 138 -14.08 -4.23 2.09
N ALA A 139 -14.97 -4.35 3.07
CA ALA A 139 -14.67 -3.95 4.46
C ALA A 139 -13.80 -4.99 5.17
N ASN A 140 -13.15 -4.57 6.27
CA ASN A 140 -12.28 -5.42 7.07
C ASN A 140 -11.20 -6.12 6.23
N THR A 141 -10.65 -5.41 5.23
CA THR A 141 -9.58 -5.95 4.39
C THR A 141 -8.25 -5.90 5.14
N LEU A 142 -7.56 -7.03 5.22
CA LEU A 142 -6.19 -7.15 5.74
C LEU A 142 -5.19 -7.26 4.59
N VAL A 143 -4.24 -6.33 4.51
CA VAL A 143 -3.06 -6.43 3.62
C VAL A 143 -1.81 -6.53 4.49
N GLU A 144 -1.15 -7.68 4.46
CA GLU A 144 -0.05 -7.98 5.39
C GLU A 144 1.17 -8.64 4.74
N ARG A 145 2.37 -8.18 5.12
CA ARG A 145 3.64 -8.80 4.71
C ARG A 145 3.80 -8.91 3.19
N CYS A 146 3.20 -8.00 2.44
CA CYS A 146 3.32 -7.95 0.99
C CYS A 146 4.52 -7.10 0.57
N HIS A 147 5.11 -7.44 -0.57
CA HIS A 147 6.11 -6.62 -1.25
C HIS A 147 5.56 -6.17 -2.59
N ILE A 148 5.31 -4.87 -2.73
CA ILE A 148 4.68 -4.29 -3.92
C ILE A 148 5.62 -3.27 -4.54
N SER A 149 5.98 -3.46 -5.81
CA SER A 149 6.91 -2.57 -6.50
C SER A 149 6.55 -2.32 -7.95
N LEU A 150 7.02 -1.21 -8.53
CA LEU A 150 6.87 -0.94 -9.97
C LEU A 150 5.40 -1.02 -10.44
N VAL A 151 4.51 -0.40 -9.66
CA VAL A 151 3.08 -0.29 -9.95
C VAL A 151 2.75 1.14 -10.38
N ASN A 152 2.09 1.29 -11.52
CA ASN A 152 1.82 2.61 -12.11
C ASN A 152 0.66 3.40 -11.47
N LYS A 153 -0.13 2.81 -10.56
CA LYS A 153 -1.12 3.51 -9.72
C LYS A 153 -0.77 3.39 -8.23
N TYR A 154 -1.77 3.14 -7.38
CA TYR A 154 -1.54 2.83 -5.97
C TYR A 154 -1.05 1.40 -5.82
N ALA A 155 -0.05 1.21 -4.96
CA ALA A 155 0.36 -0.12 -4.54
C ALA A 155 -0.78 -0.82 -3.79
N VAL A 156 -1.45 -0.11 -2.88
CA VAL A 156 -2.64 -0.58 -2.16
C VAL A 156 -3.72 0.49 -2.19
N ASN A 157 -4.92 0.15 -2.67
CA ASN A 157 -6.08 1.04 -2.75
C ASN A 157 -7.33 0.39 -2.15
N LEU A 158 -7.64 0.73 -0.89
CA LEU A 158 -8.84 0.28 -0.19
C LEU A 158 -9.80 1.48 -0.10
N TRP A 159 -10.74 1.58 -1.06
CA TRP A 159 -11.39 2.85 -1.41
C TRP A 159 -12.82 3.01 -0.88
N SER A 160 -13.45 1.91 -0.46
CA SER A 160 -14.80 1.93 0.14
C SER A 160 -14.95 1.04 1.37
N GLY A 161 -13.89 0.33 1.77
CA GLY A 161 -13.88 -0.49 2.97
C GLY A 161 -13.88 0.35 4.24
N THR A 162 -14.26 -0.23 5.37
CA THR A 162 -14.01 0.33 6.70
C THR A 162 -13.40 -0.76 7.57
N GLY A 163 -12.64 -0.37 8.60
CA GLY A 163 -11.96 -1.35 9.46
C GLY A 163 -10.76 -2.03 8.79
N ASP A 164 -10.24 -1.46 7.70
CA ASP A 164 -9.13 -2.05 6.96
C ASP A 164 -7.82 -1.99 7.76
N VAL A 165 -7.00 -3.02 7.61
CA VAL A 165 -5.69 -3.11 8.28
C VAL A 165 -4.61 -3.34 7.23
N ILE A 166 -3.67 -2.39 7.13
CA ILE A 166 -2.51 -2.50 6.24
C ILE A 166 -1.25 -2.46 7.08
N ARG A 167 -0.53 -3.58 7.18
CA ARG A 167 0.65 -3.64 8.04
C ARG A 167 1.79 -4.51 7.55
N ASN A 168 3.01 -4.19 8.01
CA ASN A 168 4.22 -4.95 7.71
C ASN A 168 4.51 -5.08 6.21
N ASN A 169 4.08 -4.13 5.38
CA ASN A 169 4.29 -4.18 3.93
C ASN A 169 5.54 -3.39 3.51
N GLN A 170 6.16 -3.82 2.42
CA GLN A 170 7.22 -3.10 1.73
C GLN A 170 6.71 -2.61 0.37
N ILE A 171 6.67 -1.28 0.17
CA ILE A 171 6.15 -0.65 -1.04
C ILE A 171 7.24 0.26 -1.63
N VAL A 172 7.65 0.00 -2.87
CA VAL A 172 8.81 0.69 -3.47
C VAL A 172 8.59 1.00 -4.94
N ASN A 173 8.91 2.22 -5.39
CA ASN A 173 8.84 2.61 -6.80
C ASN A 173 7.44 2.41 -7.43
N CYS A 174 6.38 2.72 -6.68
CA CYS A 174 5.01 2.78 -7.19
C CYS A 174 4.60 4.25 -7.35
N THR A 175 3.60 4.56 -8.18
CA THR A 175 3.13 5.95 -8.36
C THR A 175 2.57 6.55 -7.08
N ASN A 176 1.72 5.79 -6.38
CA ASN A 176 1.26 6.09 -5.02
C ASN A 176 1.48 4.86 -4.13
N GLY A 177 1.65 5.07 -2.82
CA GLY A 177 1.84 4.00 -1.86
C GLY A 177 0.51 3.40 -1.42
N ILE A 178 0.04 3.80 -0.24
CA ILE A 178 -1.14 3.24 0.42
C ILE A 178 -2.27 4.28 0.39
N HIS A 179 -3.44 3.86 -0.06
CA HIS A 179 -4.70 4.57 0.17
C HIS A 179 -5.68 3.67 0.92
N ALA A 180 -6.24 4.19 2.00
CA ALA A 180 -7.28 3.53 2.78
C ALA A 180 -8.42 4.49 3.11
N SER A 181 -9.64 3.98 3.19
CA SER A 181 -10.83 4.72 3.61
C SER A 181 -10.82 5.03 5.11
N ALA A 182 -11.96 5.47 5.66
CA ALA A 182 -12.11 5.79 7.07
C ALA A 182 -12.04 4.54 7.97
N ASN A 183 -11.74 4.75 9.26
CA ASN A 183 -11.60 3.69 10.25
C ASN A 183 -10.50 2.66 9.90
N ALA A 184 -9.45 3.09 9.19
CA ALA A 184 -8.35 2.22 8.81
C ALA A 184 -7.23 2.23 9.85
N ARG A 185 -6.46 1.13 9.91
CA ARG A 185 -5.18 1.07 10.62
C ARG A 185 -4.04 0.77 9.65
N VAL A 186 -3.15 1.75 9.49
CA VAL A 186 -1.96 1.63 8.64
C VAL A 186 -0.72 1.65 9.53
N SER A 187 -0.03 0.51 9.65
CA SER A 187 1.07 0.42 10.62
C SER A 187 2.27 -0.41 10.17
N HIS A 188 3.47 -0.06 10.63
CA HIS A 188 4.68 -0.86 10.38
C HIS A 188 4.97 -1.08 8.89
N ASN A 189 4.54 -0.16 8.02
CA ASN A 189 4.83 -0.25 6.58
C ASN A 189 6.10 0.54 6.26
N THR A 190 6.86 0.05 5.28
CA THR A 190 7.95 0.80 4.65
C THR A 190 7.51 1.21 3.24
N VAL A 191 7.35 2.52 3.03
CA VAL A 191 6.90 3.11 1.76
C VAL A 191 8.01 3.99 1.21
N GLN A 192 8.60 3.64 0.07
CA GLN A 192 9.79 4.28 -0.44
C GLN A 192 9.70 4.68 -1.92
N GLN A 193 10.32 5.81 -2.26
CA GLN A 193 10.50 6.25 -3.66
C GLN A 193 9.17 6.39 -4.40
N ILE A 194 8.19 6.99 -3.73
CA ILE A 194 6.85 7.22 -4.27
C ILE A 194 6.77 8.65 -4.81
N PRO A 195 6.50 8.88 -6.11
CA PRO A 195 6.39 10.22 -6.66
C PRO A 195 5.10 10.94 -6.26
N GLY A 196 4.04 10.20 -5.89
CA GLY A 196 2.79 10.72 -5.35
C GLY A 196 2.67 10.60 -3.82
N ASN A 197 1.47 10.28 -3.31
CA ASN A 197 1.21 10.13 -1.88
C ASN A 197 1.87 8.86 -1.33
N GLY A 198 2.60 8.98 -0.22
CA GLY A 198 3.15 7.83 0.50
C GLY A 198 2.05 7.01 1.15
N ILE A 199 1.39 7.59 2.15
CA ILE A 199 0.25 7.02 2.86
C ILE A 199 -0.87 8.05 2.88
N GLU A 200 -2.06 7.66 2.45
CA GLU A 200 -3.28 8.47 2.50
C GLU A 200 -4.39 7.68 3.18
N VAL A 201 -5.02 8.26 4.20
CA VAL A 201 -6.14 7.62 4.91
C VAL A 201 -7.30 8.58 5.15
N GLY A 202 -8.51 8.04 5.16
CA GLY A 202 -9.73 8.74 5.58
C GLY A 202 -9.79 9.00 7.09
N GLY A 203 -10.90 9.58 7.55
CA GLY A 203 -11.12 9.94 8.96
C GLY A 203 -11.16 8.75 9.92
N GLU A 204 -11.06 9.03 11.22
CA GLU A 204 -11.10 8.05 12.32
C GLU A 204 -10.05 6.94 12.18
N SER A 205 -8.94 7.23 11.50
CA SER A 205 -7.90 6.25 11.20
C SER A 205 -6.69 6.36 12.15
N LEU A 206 -5.97 5.26 12.29
CA LEU A 206 -4.69 5.19 13.00
C LEU A 206 -3.55 4.94 12.01
N ILE A 207 -2.59 5.87 11.93
CA ILE A 207 -1.34 5.70 11.18
C ILE A 207 -0.19 5.64 12.18
N ASP A 208 0.41 4.47 12.39
CA ASP A 208 1.45 4.30 13.41
C ASP A 208 2.67 3.48 12.98
N HIS A 209 3.87 3.87 13.42
CA HIS A 209 5.11 3.11 13.20
C HIS A 209 5.47 2.88 11.72
N ASN A 210 5.06 3.77 10.81
CA ASN A 210 5.42 3.66 9.39
C ASN A 210 6.73 4.39 9.09
N THR A 211 7.46 3.89 8.11
CA THR A 211 8.65 4.52 7.53
C THR A 211 8.33 4.93 6.10
N VAL A 212 8.16 6.22 5.86
CA VAL A 212 7.86 6.80 4.54
C VAL A 212 9.07 7.60 4.07
N LEU A 213 9.79 7.11 3.06
CA LEU A 213 11.03 7.71 2.59
C LEU A 213 10.93 8.14 1.14
N TYR A 214 11.42 9.34 0.82
CA TYR A 214 11.44 9.87 -0.54
C TYR A 214 10.06 9.91 -1.20
N ALA A 215 9.01 10.21 -0.43
CA ALA A 215 7.66 10.40 -0.96
C ALA A 215 7.49 11.79 -1.58
N ASN A 216 6.54 11.89 -2.53
CA ASN A 216 6.22 13.07 -3.32
C ASN A 216 7.41 13.69 -4.10
N LYS A 217 8.21 12.86 -4.80
CA LYS A 217 9.36 13.36 -5.57
C LYS A 217 9.03 14.41 -6.65
N ASN A 218 7.80 14.41 -7.16
CA ASN A 218 7.42 15.27 -8.27
C ASN A 218 6.99 16.69 -7.84
N ARG A 219 7.17 17.05 -6.56
CA ARG A 219 6.79 18.37 -6.02
C ARG A 219 5.32 18.71 -6.29
N SER A 220 4.44 17.70 -6.30
CA SER A 220 3.02 17.98 -6.37
C SER A 220 2.64 18.76 -5.11
N THR A 221 1.98 19.90 -5.26
CA THR A 221 1.52 20.73 -4.14
C THR A 221 0.46 20.03 -3.30
N THR A 222 -0.15 18.96 -3.81
CA THR A 222 -1.20 18.20 -3.13
C THR A 222 -0.72 16.89 -2.52
N GLY A 223 0.50 16.43 -2.87
CA GLY A 223 1.03 15.16 -2.40
C GLY A 223 1.67 15.25 -1.00
N GLY A 224 1.65 14.20 -0.20
CA GLY A 224 2.32 14.15 1.11
C GLY A 224 2.99 12.81 1.39
N GLY A 225 3.94 12.79 2.32
CA GLY A 225 4.48 11.54 2.88
C GLY A 225 3.36 10.78 3.60
N ILE A 226 2.71 11.44 4.56
CA ILE A 226 1.49 10.93 5.21
C ILE A 226 0.39 11.98 5.09
N VAL A 227 -0.78 11.60 4.59
CA VAL A 227 -1.96 12.46 4.40
C VAL A 227 -3.13 11.85 5.17
N ALA A 228 -3.65 12.57 6.16
CA ALA A 228 -4.91 12.25 6.83
C ALA A 228 -6.00 13.17 6.29
N THR A 229 -6.92 12.63 5.48
CA THR A 229 -7.91 13.46 4.77
C THR A 229 -9.18 13.71 5.58
N GLY A 230 -9.48 12.92 6.62
CA GLY A 230 -10.66 13.10 7.46
C GLY A 230 -10.35 13.37 8.94
N ALA A 231 -11.38 13.84 9.65
CA ALA A 231 -11.31 14.17 11.08
C ALA A 231 -11.03 12.94 11.96
N LEU A 232 -10.58 13.20 13.19
CA LEU A 232 -10.39 12.23 14.28
C LEU A 232 -9.32 11.15 14.00
N SER A 233 -8.42 11.41 13.06
CA SER A 233 -7.30 10.51 12.79
C SER A 233 -6.14 10.75 13.77
N THR A 234 -5.43 9.69 14.11
CA THR A 234 -4.20 9.74 14.91
C THR A 234 -3.01 9.31 14.05
N VAL A 235 -2.02 10.18 13.95
CA VAL A 235 -0.76 9.95 13.23
C VAL A 235 0.36 9.95 14.25
N ARG A 236 0.97 8.79 14.52
CA ARG A 236 2.00 8.73 15.56
C ARG A 236 3.18 7.81 15.29
N ASP A 237 4.31 8.12 15.92
CA ASP A 237 5.49 7.27 15.90
C ASP A 237 5.99 6.94 14.47
N ASN A 238 5.71 7.81 13.49
CA ASN A 238 6.12 7.60 12.11
C ASN A 238 7.46 8.29 11.81
N LEU A 239 8.25 7.68 10.93
CA LEU A 239 9.41 8.30 10.28
C LEU A 239 9.00 8.72 8.88
N VAL A 240 9.03 10.03 8.60
CA VAL A 240 8.69 10.58 7.29
C VAL A 240 9.84 11.40 6.75
N GLU A 241 10.27 11.10 5.54
CA GLU A 241 11.29 11.82 4.80
C GLU A 241 10.80 12.07 3.38
N GLY A 242 10.72 13.34 2.94
CA GLY A 242 10.22 13.66 1.60
C GLY A 242 10.01 15.15 1.35
N PHE A 243 9.38 15.47 0.22
CA PHE A 243 9.16 16.86 -0.18
C PHE A 243 8.03 17.52 0.61
N ASN A 244 6.96 16.79 0.92
CA ASN A 244 5.89 17.23 1.80
C ASN A 244 5.79 16.21 2.93
N GLY A 245 6.02 16.65 4.17
CA GLY A 245 6.11 15.76 5.33
C GLY A 245 4.78 15.09 5.65
N MET A 246 4.01 15.69 6.54
CA MET A 246 2.66 15.22 6.88
C MET A 246 1.61 16.27 6.51
N VAL A 247 0.40 15.83 6.20
CA VAL A 247 -0.71 16.71 5.79
C VAL A 247 -1.99 16.24 6.50
N SER A 248 -2.77 17.20 6.99
CA SER A 248 -4.13 16.98 7.46
C SER A 248 -5.06 17.82 6.59
N ALA A 249 -5.89 17.20 5.77
CA ALA A 249 -6.80 17.96 4.91
C ALA A 249 -7.99 18.49 5.70
N GLU A 250 -8.59 17.68 6.58
CA GLU A 250 -9.84 18.07 7.25
C GLU A 250 -9.87 17.65 8.74
N GLY A 251 -10.56 18.45 9.54
CA GLY A 251 -10.97 18.10 10.90
C GLY A 251 -9.88 18.05 11.99
N LEU A 252 -10.24 17.44 13.12
CA LEU A 252 -9.38 17.32 14.30
C LEU A 252 -8.46 16.10 14.19
N CYS A 253 -7.18 16.28 13.89
CA CYS A 253 -6.21 15.17 13.88
C CYS A 253 -5.18 15.30 15.00
N LEU A 254 -4.76 14.18 15.58
CA LEU A 254 -3.68 14.12 16.56
C LEU A 254 -2.40 13.68 15.85
N PHE A 255 -1.34 14.48 15.97
CA PHE A 255 -0.01 14.11 15.50
C PHE A 255 0.93 13.99 16.69
N GLU A 256 1.46 12.81 16.95
CA GLU A 256 2.24 12.52 18.15
C GLU A 256 3.54 11.77 17.85
N ASN A 257 4.67 12.17 18.44
CA ASN A 257 5.95 11.45 18.36
C ASN A 257 6.46 11.12 16.93
N ASN A 258 6.06 11.88 15.91
CA ASN A 258 6.55 11.65 14.55
C ASN A 258 7.93 12.31 14.35
N MET A 259 8.78 11.68 13.54
CA MET A 259 10.05 12.23 13.07
C MET A 259 9.90 12.58 11.59
N VAL A 260 9.95 13.88 11.26
CA VAL A 260 9.76 14.36 9.89
C VAL A 260 10.99 15.12 9.40
N SER A 261 11.52 14.70 8.26
CA SER A 261 12.66 15.28 7.55
C SER A 261 12.18 15.79 6.19
N VAL A 262 12.43 17.06 5.87
CA VAL A 262 12.00 17.68 4.60
C VAL A 262 13.19 18.29 3.87
N TRP A 263 13.24 18.13 2.54
CA TRP A 263 14.47 18.32 1.75
C TRP A 263 14.49 19.51 0.78
N ASP A 264 13.48 20.38 0.72
CA ASP A 264 13.44 21.41 -0.33
C ASP A 264 12.88 22.79 0.06
N ALA A 265 13.43 23.82 -0.59
CA ALA A 265 12.97 25.20 -0.53
C ALA A 265 11.66 25.34 -1.32
N GLY A 266 10.54 25.45 -0.61
CA GLY A 266 9.20 25.50 -1.21
C GLY A 266 8.28 24.33 -0.82
N ALA A 267 8.78 23.38 -0.04
CA ALA A 267 7.93 22.44 0.68
C ALA A 267 6.92 23.20 1.55
N THR A 268 5.63 22.98 1.34
CA THR A 268 4.59 23.86 1.89
C THR A 268 4.33 23.62 3.38
N ALA A 269 4.58 22.43 3.94
CA ALA A 269 4.55 22.28 5.38
C ALA A 269 5.12 20.96 5.92
N PHE A 270 5.49 21.00 7.20
CA PHE A 270 5.59 19.80 8.05
C PHE A 270 4.22 19.21 8.40
N ILE A 271 3.21 20.06 8.58
CA ILE A 271 1.79 19.75 8.74
C ILE A 271 0.99 20.81 7.99
N ASN A 272 0.52 20.50 6.78
CA ASN A 272 -0.37 21.39 6.03
C ASN A 272 -1.81 21.15 6.51
N LEU A 273 -2.48 22.21 6.98
CA LEU A 273 -3.89 22.21 7.37
C LEU A 273 -4.70 22.70 6.17
N ALA A 274 -4.92 21.82 5.21
CA ALA A 274 -5.54 22.17 3.93
C ALA A 274 -7.06 22.07 4.00
N GLY A 275 -7.71 22.83 4.91
CA GLY A 275 -9.17 22.83 5.03
C GLY A 275 -9.71 23.76 6.11
N SER A 276 -10.95 24.25 5.92
CA SER A 276 -11.65 25.03 6.94
C SER A 276 -11.92 24.17 8.17
N GLY A 277 -11.36 24.55 9.32
CA GLY A 277 -11.59 23.87 10.59
C GLY A 277 -10.64 22.72 10.91
N ALA A 278 -9.59 22.49 10.10
CA ALA A 278 -8.53 21.57 10.48
C ALA A 278 -7.85 22.09 11.76
N ARG A 279 -7.89 21.31 12.86
CA ARG A 279 -7.10 21.60 14.06
C ARG A 279 -6.26 20.39 14.38
N CYS A 280 -4.98 20.63 14.59
CA CYS A 280 -4.03 19.59 14.90
C CYS A 280 -3.55 19.78 16.34
N THR A 281 -3.70 18.74 17.17
CA THR A 281 -2.95 18.68 18.42
C THR A 281 -1.61 18.04 18.12
N ARG A 282 -0.53 18.67 18.55
CA ARG A 282 0.83 18.24 18.30
C ARG A 282 1.49 17.90 19.62
N VAL A 283 2.03 16.71 19.72
CA VAL A 283 2.68 16.24 20.95
C VAL A 283 4.01 15.61 20.57
N ASN A 284 5.13 16.18 21.03
CA ASN A 284 6.47 15.57 20.94
C ASN A 284 6.96 15.20 19.52
N ASN A 285 6.49 15.88 18.48
CA ASN A 285 7.02 15.66 17.12
C ASN A 285 8.40 16.31 16.95
N ARG A 286 9.29 15.67 16.18
CA ARG A 286 10.59 16.22 15.79
C ARG A 286 10.62 16.54 14.30
N TYR A 287 11.06 17.75 13.97
CA TYR A 287 11.08 18.26 12.61
C TYR A 287 12.50 18.70 12.23
N TYR A 288 12.97 18.21 11.09
CA TYR A 288 14.28 18.56 10.52
C TYR A 288 14.09 19.15 9.12
N VAL A 289 14.66 20.32 8.86
CA VAL A 289 14.83 20.85 7.50
C VAL A 289 16.24 20.49 7.08
N VAL A 290 16.38 19.59 6.11
CA VAL A 290 17.72 19.16 5.66
C VAL A 290 18.31 20.16 4.66
N SER A 291 17.45 20.81 3.87
CA SER A 291 17.85 21.86 2.93
C SER A 291 16.69 22.75 2.51
N GLY A 292 16.98 24.03 2.26
CA GLY A 292 16.04 25.01 1.71
C GLY A 292 15.44 26.01 2.71
N THR A 293 14.73 27.01 2.20
CA THR A 293 13.96 27.97 3.00
C THR A 293 12.53 27.46 3.19
N VAL A 294 12.08 27.43 4.44
CA VAL A 294 10.68 27.15 4.79
C VAL A 294 9.84 28.37 4.41
N SER A 295 8.81 28.18 3.57
CA SER A 295 7.93 29.28 3.16
C SER A 295 7.15 29.86 4.34
N SER A 296 6.96 31.18 4.37
CA SER A 296 6.10 31.85 5.35
C SER A 296 4.67 31.28 5.29
N GLY A 297 4.16 30.77 6.41
CA GLY A 297 2.86 30.09 6.50
C GLY A 297 2.95 28.64 6.99
N THR A 298 4.16 28.08 7.05
CA THR A 298 4.39 26.79 7.69
C THR A 298 4.36 26.96 9.21
N TRP A 299 3.24 26.59 9.82
CA TRP A 299 3.10 26.54 11.28
C TRP A 299 3.96 25.40 11.81
N VAL A 300 5.14 25.72 12.33
CA VAL A 300 5.89 24.86 13.25
C VAL A 300 5.44 25.23 14.67
N ASP A 301 5.16 24.23 15.49
CA ASP A 301 4.56 24.41 16.81
C ASP A 301 5.36 25.38 17.70
N ALA A 302 4.65 26.16 18.53
CA ALA A 302 5.21 27.03 19.56
C ALA A 302 5.89 26.26 20.72
N GLY A 303 5.78 24.93 20.76
CA GLY A 303 6.43 24.05 21.75
C GLY A 303 7.47 23.06 21.19
N GLY A 304 7.67 22.99 19.86
CA GLY A 304 8.62 22.07 19.24
C GLY A 304 10.00 22.70 19.09
N ASN A 305 11.04 22.08 19.66
CA ASN A 305 12.43 22.48 19.40
C ASN A 305 12.76 22.23 17.92
N ILE A 306 12.91 23.30 17.13
CA ILE A 306 13.51 23.23 15.80
C ILE A 306 15.02 23.21 16.01
N SER A 307 15.67 22.08 15.77
CA SER A 307 17.12 22.06 15.54
C SER A 307 17.35 22.35 14.07
N LEU A 308 17.83 23.57 13.77
CA LEU A 308 18.38 23.95 12.47
C LEU A 308 19.73 23.27 12.25
#